data_AF-A0A2A5CD71-F1
#
_entry.id   AF-A0A2A5CD71-F1
#
_cell.length_a   1.000
_cell.length_b   1.000
_cell.length_c   1.000
_cell.angle_alpha   90.00
_cell.angle_beta   90.00
_cell.angle_gamma   90.00
#
_symmetry.space_group_name_H-M   'P 1'
#
loop_
_entity.id
_entity.type
_entity.pdbx_description
1 polymer ?
#
loop_
_entity_poly.entity_id
_entity_poly.type
_entity_poly.pdbx_seq_one_letter_code
_entity_poly.pdbx_strand_id
1 'polypeptide(L)'
;MAKVYFAKKGLSAPQGASAHVRYSYGTAFTGNVDSKLEGAISEGISALNCATTYLANTDTADLNANFKYYAEKYFLLGDTPTTDELNNIYAVLLLTKNGLNNKFTIKVYSSASHAPKGFTTNGYVTSYLNPKDNQKHRTAGVWTDPSTMVGKNAFKGDIHMGISTVKGQSDLTNASLFIHEATHKFADTADFGEQGYTTDQGSFRKPGLQPAQALMNAESYARFAIHFHRGEKGMKQW
;
A
#
# COMPACT_ATOMS: atom_id res chain seq x y z
N MET A 1 34.43 0.47 3.04
CA MET A 1 33.10 0.12 2.48
C MET A 1 32.40 -0.84 3.43
N ALA A 2 31.24 -0.48 3.97
CA ALA A 2 30.44 -1.43 4.76
C ALA A 2 29.88 -2.52 3.82
N LYS A 3 30.06 -3.79 4.17
CA LYS A 3 29.50 -4.93 3.41
C LYS A 3 27.97 -4.98 3.54
N VAL A 4 27.24 -5.02 2.42
CA VAL A 4 25.78 -5.22 2.42
C VAL A 4 25.53 -6.65 2.87
N TYR A 5 24.98 -6.84 4.07
CA TYR A 5 24.49 -8.14 4.50
C TYR A 5 22.98 -8.20 4.27
N PHE A 6 22.57 -8.97 3.27
CA PHE A 6 21.17 -9.36 3.12
C PHE A 6 20.92 -10.60 3.97
N ALA A 7 20.40 -10.43 5.19
CA ALA A 7 19.70 -11.53 5.83
C ALA A 7 18.41 -11.74 5.03
N LYS A 8 18.33 -12.84 4.28
CA LYS A 8 17.09 -13.29 3.65
C LYS A 8 16.36 -14.14 4.66
N LYS A 9 15.23 -13.66 5.16
CA LYS A 9 14.29 -14.48 5.92
C LYS A 9 13.03 -14.61 5.07
N GLY A 10 12.63 -15.85 4.78
CA GLY A 10 11.26 -16.09 4.32
C GLY A 10 10.36 -15.87 5.53
N LEU A 11 9.40 -14.95 5.41
CA LEU A 11 8.32 -14.89 6.38
C LEU A 11 7.21 -15.80 5.87
N SER A 12 6.67 -16.63 6.76
CA SER A 12 5.46 -17.41 6.49
C SER A 12 4.30 -16.42 6.45
N ALA A 13 4.05 -15.78 5.31
CA ALA A 13 2.85 -14.95 5.18
C ALA A 13 1.61 -15.86 5.15
N PRO A 14 0.47 -15.43 5.71
CA PRO A 14 -0.75 -16.23 5.68
C PRO A 14 -1.22 -16.51 4.25
N GLN A 15 -1.97 -17.60 4.08
CA GLN A 15 -2.79 -17.87 2.88
C GLN A 15 -2.02 -18.00 1.55
N GLY A 16 -0.77 -18.47 1.58
CA GLY A 16 0.00 -18.83 0.38
C GLY A 16 0.86 -17.71 -0.21
N ALA A 17 0.81 -16.50 0.36
CA ALA A 17 1.73 -15.42 -0.02
C ALA A 17 3.18 -15.77 0.40
N SER A 18 4.15 -15.46 -0.47
CA SER A 18 5.58 -15.69 -0.20
C SER A 18 6.31 -14.35 -0.11
N ALA A 19 6.28 -13.73 1.07
CA ALA A 19 6.99 -12.49 1.35
C ALA A 19 8.48 -12.78 1.64
N HIS A 20 9.37 -12.19 0.85
CA HIS A 20 10.80 -12.15 1.18
C HIS A 20 11.14 -10.82 1.83
N VAL A 21 11.63 -10.85 3.06
CA VAL A 21 12.14 -9.62 3.69
C VAL A 21 13.65 -9.54 3.50
N ARG A 22 14.11 -8.38 3.03
CA ARG A 22 15.51 -8.04 2.86
C ARG A 22 15.85 -6.85 3.75
N TYR A 23 16.79 -7.08 4.64
CA TYR A 23 17.28 -6.07 5.56
C TYR A 23 18.49 -5.34 4.98
N SER A 24 18.49 -4.00 5.01
CA SER A 24 19.61 -3.17 4.53
C SER A 24 20.27 -2.39 5.67
N TYR A 25 21.47 -2.86 6.06
CA TYR A 25 22.54 -2.26 6.90
C TYR A 25 22.28 -1.78 8.35
N GLY A 26 23.32 -1.94 9.20
CA GLY A 26 23.69 -1.02 10.29
C GLY A 26 23.12 -1.33 11.67
N THR A 27 23.85 -2.11 12.48
CA THR A 27 23.60 -2.46 13.89
C THR A 27 22.19 -2.93 14.23
N ALA A 28 22.06 -4.27 14.32
CA ALA A 28 21.01 -4.96 15.06
C ALA A 28 19.57 -4.64 14.61
N PHE A 29 19.05 -5.44 13.67
CA PHE A 29 17.61 -5.72 13.54
C PHE A 29 17.10 -6.49 14.77
N THR A 30 17.40 -5.99 15.97
CA THR A 30 16.95 -6.51 17.24
C THR A 30 15.59 -5.93 17.60
N GLY A 31 14.77 -6.76 18.22
CA GLY A 31 13.39 -6.45 18.57
C GLY A 31 12.37 -7.21 17.71
N ASN A 32 11.11 -6.81 17.82
CA ASN A 32 9.94 -7.47 17.23
C ASN A 32 9.68 -7.08 15.76
N VAL A 33 10.68 -6.65 14.99
CA VAL A 33 10.52 -6.18 13.59
C VAL A 33 9.85 -7.24 12.72
N ASP A 34 10.31 -8.48 12.79
CA ASP A 34 9.73 -9.61 12.04
C ASP A 34 8.25 -9.77 12.38
N SER A 35 7.92 -9.89 13.67
CA SER A 35 6.53 -10.08 14.14
C SER A 35 5.63 -8.90 13.77
N LYS A 36 6.14 -7.67 13.85
CA LYS A 36 5.43 -6.45 13.42
C LYS A 36 5.12 -6.48 11.92
N LEU A 37 6.08 -6.90 11.10
CA LEU A 37 5.87 -7.06 9.65
C LEU A 37 4.93 -8.21 9.34
N GLU A 38 5.04 -9.35 10.02
CA GLU A 38 4.13 -10.49 9.87
C GLU A 38 2.69 -10.07 10.20
N GLY A 39 2.48 -9.37 11.32
CA GLY A 39 1.17 -8.84 11.71
C GLY A 39 0.62 -7.85 10.67
N ALA A 40 1.44 -6.91 10.22
CA ALA A 40 1.07 -5.92 9.20
C ALA A 40 0.71 -6.56 7.85
N ILE A 41 1.52 -7.51 7.37
CA ILE A 41 1.27 -8.23 6.11
C ILE A 41 0.00 -9.07 6.24
N SER A 42 -0.17 -9.76 7.37
CA SER A 42 -1.36 -10.58 7.65
C SER A 42 -2.65 -9.74 7.62
N GLU A 43 -2.67 -8.64 8.38
CA GLU A 43 -3.82 -7.73 8.41
C GLU A 43 -4.08 -7.11 7.04
N GLY A 44 -3.02 -6.70 6.33
CA GLY A 44 -3.14 -6.10 4.99
C GLY A 44 -3.70 -7.06 3.95
N ILE A 45 -3.22 -8.32 3.92
CA ILE A 45 -3.74 -9.36 3.02
C ILE A 45 -5.20 -9.70 3.38
N SER A 46 -5.52 -9.83 4.67
CA SER A 46 -6.89 -10.07 5.13
C SER A 46 -7.83 -8.95 4.69
N ALA A 47 -7.39 -7.70 4.79
CA ALA A 47 -8.16 -6.53 4.37
C ALA A 47 -8.41 -6.50 2.85
N LEU A 48 -7.38 -6.74 2.05
CA LEU A 48 -7.51 -6.85 0.59
C LEU A 48 -8.44 -7.99 0.18
N ASN A 49 -8.34 -9.14 0.85
CA ASN A 49 -9.22 -10.28 0.60
C ASN A 49 -10.67 -9.96 0.94
N CYS A 50 -10.92 -9.29 2.07
CA CYS A 50 -12.26 -8.86 2.46
C CYS A 50 -12.87 -7.92 1.41
N ALA A 51 -12.16 -6.84 1.05
CA ALA A 51 -12.65 -5.85 0.10
C ALA A 51 -12.86 -6.42 -1.32
N THR A 52 -11.92 -7.24 -1.82
CA THR A 52 -12.04 -7.85 -3.16
C THR A 52 -13.14 -8.90 -3.22
N THR A 53 -13.29 -9.73 -2.19
CA THR A 53 -14.39 -10.72 -2.14
C THR A 53 -15.74 -10.02 -2.06
N TYR A 54 -15.85 -8.94 -1.28
CA TYR A 54 -17.08 -8.16 -1.19
C TYR A 54 -17.50 -7.61 -2.55
N LEU A 55 -16.60 -6.89 -3.23
CA LEU A 55 -16.85 -6.30 -4.55
C LEU A 55 -17.11 -7.34 -5.66
N ALA A 56 -16.48 -8.52 -5.59
CA ALA A 56 -16.70 -9.58 -6.57
C ALA A 56 -18.11 -10.22 -6.49
N ASN A 57 -18.83 -10.01 -5.38
CA ASN A 57 -20.10 -10.67 -5.08
C ASN A 57 -21.23 -9.68 -4.72
N THR A 58 -21.03 -8.37 -4.96
CA THR A 58 -22.00 -7.33 -4.58
C THR A 58 -22.30 -6.42 -5.75
N ASP A 59 -23.58 -6.29 -6.09
CA ASP A 59 -24.04 -5.32 -7.08
C ASP A 59 -24.12 -3.91 -6.48
N THR A 60 -24.10 -2.88 -7.33
CA THR A 60 -24.15 -1.46 -6.92
C THR A 60 -25.35 -1.13 -6.02
N ALA A 61 -26.49 -1.78 -6.25
CA ALA A 61 -27.71 -1.59 -5.47
C ALA A 61 -27.60 -2.15 -4.04
N ASP A 62 -26.72 -3.13 -3.82
CA ASP A 62 -26.63 -3.93 -2.59
C ASP A 62 -25.43 -3.54 -1.70
N LEU A 63 -24.78 -2.42 -2.02
CA LEU A 63 -23.69 -1.88 -1.20
C LEU A 63 -24.16 -1.61 0.24
N ASN A 64 -23.43 -2.17 1.20
CA ASN A 64 -23.71 -2.06 2.62
C ASN A 64 -23.26 -0.69 3.16
N ALA A 65 -23.73 -0.35 4.36
CA ALA A 65 -23.48 0.96 4.97
C ALA A 65 -21.98 1.22 5.22
N ASN A 66 -21.21 0.20 5.62
CA ASN A 66 -19.77 0.34 5.84
C ASN A 66 -19.03 0.66 4.54
N PHE A 67 -19.34 -0.06 3.47
CA PHE A 67 -18.73 0.16 2.16
C PHE A 67 -19.02 1.58 1.69
N LYS A 68 -20.30 2.00 1.68
CA LYS A 68 -20.70 3.35 1.27
C LYS A 68 -19.97 4.43 2.07
N TYR A 69 -19.97 4.30 3.40
CA TYR A 69 -19.30 5.23 4.29
C TYR A 69 -17.80 5.39 4.00
N TYR A 70 -17.07 4.28 3.83
CA TYR A 70 -15.63 4.37 3.57
C TYR A 70 -15.29 4.71 2.12
N ALA A 71 -16.15 4.37 1.16
CA ALA A 71 -16.00 4.78 -0.22
C ALA A 71 -16.18 6.29 -0.35
N GLU A 72 -17.21 6.86 0.29
CA GLU A 72 -17.38 8.31 0.40
C GLU A 72 -16.17 8.95 1.08
N LYS A 73 -15.75 8.41 2.23
CA LYS A 73 -14.65 8.98 3.01
C LYS A 73 -13.31 9.03 2.27
N TYR A 74 -12.94 7.95 1.58
CA TYR A 74 -11.57 7.80 1.04
C TYR A 74 -11.46 7.97 -0.47
N PHE A 75 -12.54 7.70 -1.21
CA PHE A 75 -12.59 7.92 -2.65
C PHE A 75 -13.38 9.19 -3.02
N LEU A 76 -13.96 9.87 -2.03
CA LEU A 76 -14.73 11.12 -2.22
C LEU A 76 -15.90 10.92 -3.18
N LEU A 77 -16.46 9.70 -3.17
CA LEU A 77 -17.65 9.34 -3.95
C LEU A 77 -18.90 9.76 -3.19
N GLY A 78 -19.99 10.02 -3.89
CA GLY A 78 -21.29 10.21 -3.22
C GLY A 78 -21.83 8.89 -2.63
N ASP A 79 -23.00 8.96 -1.99
CA ASP A 79 -23.69 7.81 -1.40
C ASP A 79 -24.04 6.69 -2.40
N THR A 80 -23.99 6.99 -3.70
CA THR A 80 -24.25 6.05 -4.79
C THR A 80 -23.07 6.03 -5.77
N PRO A 81 -22.00 5.28 -5.47
CA PRO A 81 -20.92 5.04 -6.43
C PRO A 81 -21.46 4.41 -7.72
N THR A 82 -20.93 4.87 -8.85
CA THR A 82 -21.23 4.30 -10.17
C THR A 82 -20.55 2.94 -10.36
N THR A 83 -21.05 2.14 -11.31
CA THR A 83 -20.43 0.88 -11.69
C THR A 83 -18.95 1.05 -12.10
N ASP A 84 -18.62 2.13 -12.81
CA ASP A 84 -17.25 2.38 -13.26
C ASP A 84 -16.30 2.70 -12.09
N GLU A 85 -16.77 3.47 -11.10
CA GLU A 85 -16.01 3.75 -9.88
C GLU A 85 -15.76 2.47 -9.07
N LEU A 86 -16.79 1.62 -8.91
CA LEU A 86 -16.63 0.33 -8.24
C LEU A 86 -15.68 -0.61 -9.00
N ASN A 87 -15.78 -0.67 -10.33
CA ASN A 87 -14.88 -1.45 -11.17
C ASN A 87 -13.44 -0.97 -11.03
N ASN A 88 -13.21 0.33 -10.96
CA ASN A 88 -11.88 0.90 -10.71
C ASN A 88 -11.35 0.49 -9.33
N ILE A 89 -12.15 0.67 -8.28
CA ILE A 89 -11.77 0.27 -6.92
C ILE A 89 -11.43 -1.23 -6.88
N TYR A 90 -12.29 -2.06 -7.45
CA TYR A 90 -12.10 -3.50 -7.53
C TYR A 90 -10.82 -3.87 -8.30
N ALA A 91 -10.59 -3.27 -9.47
CA ALA A 91 -9.41 -3.56 -10.30
C ALA A 91 -8.10 -3.25 -9.55
N VAL A 92 -7.99 -2.09 -8.90
CA VAL A 92 -6.79 -1.71 -8.15
C VAL A 92 -6.54 -2.65 -6.96
N LEU A 93 -7.58 -2.97 -6.19
CA LEU A 93 -7.47 -3.89 -5.06
C LEU A 93 -7.12 -5.31 -5.51
N LEU A 94 -7.71 -5.77 -6.63
CA LEU A 94 -7.47 -7.10 -7.19
C LEU A 94 -6.06 -7.23 -7.77
N LEU A 95 -5.58 -6.24 -8.53
CA LEU A 95 -4.21 -6.20 -9.03
C LEU A 95 -3.20 -6.23 -7.88
N THR A 96 -3.44 -5.43 -6.83
CA THR A 96 -2.62 -5.40 -5.63
C THR A 96 -2.59 -6.76 -4.94
N LYS A 97 -3.76 -7.37 -4.70
CA LYS A 97 -3.90 -8.71 -4.12
C LYS A 97 -3.17 -9.78 -4.95
N ASN A 98 -3.37 -9.79 -6.26
CA ASN A 98 -2.73 -10.76 -7.15
C ASN A 98 -1.20 -10.57 -7.21
N GLY A 99 -0.73 -9.32 -7.17
CA GLY A 99 0.69 -9.01 -7.04
C GLY A 99 1.31 -9.55 -5.75
N LEU A 100 0.58 -9.46 -4.63
CA LEU A 100 1.01 -9.97 -3.33
C LEU A 100 0.88 -11.49 -3.16
N ASN A 101 0.00 -12.15 -3.90
CA ASN A 101 -0.09 -13.62 -3.95
C ASN A 101 1.13 -14.25 -4.66
N ASN A 102 1.81 -13.47 -5.50
CA ASN A 102 3.09 -13.88 -6.07
C ASN A 102 4.24 -13.66 -5.08
N LYS A 103 5.44 -14.12 -5.46
CA LYS A 103 6.65 -13.85 -4.68
C LYS A 103 6.98 -12.35 -4.73
N PHE A 104 6.85 -11.66 -3.60
CA PHE A 104 7.24 -10.25 -3.48
C PHE A 104 8.40 -10.06 -2.48
N THR A 105 9.02 -8.88 -2.52
CA THR A 105 10.10 -8.51 -1.60
C THR A 105 9.76 -7.20 -0.89
N ILE A 106 9.88 -7.20 0.43
CA ILE A 106 9.91 -5.99 1.26
C ILE A 106 11.36 -5.74 1.67
N LYS A 107 11.84 -4.52 1.45
CA LYS A 107 13.15 -4.04 1.89
C LYS A 107 12.99 -3.14 3.10
N VAL A 108 13.59 -3.53 4.22
CA VAL A 108 13.62 -2.72 5.43
C VAL A 108 14.93 -1.96 5.50
N TYR A 109 14.85 -0.63 5.64
CA TYR A 109 16.02 0.25 5.71
C TYR A 109 16.17 0.90 7.09
N SER A 110 17.42 1.04 7.54
CA SER A 110 17.74 1.43 8.92
C SER A 110 17.78 2.93 9.19
N SER A 111 17.98 3.77 8.17
CA SER A 111 17.93 5.23 8.33
C SER A 111 17.45 5.94 7.07
N ALA A 112 16.80 7.09 7.27
CA ALA A 112 16.39 8.00 6.19
C ALA A 112 17.58 8.51 5.35
N SER A 113 18.80 8.54 5.91
CA SER A 113 20.02 8.87 5.17
C SER A 113 20.41 7.84 4.10
N HIS A 114 19.78 6.66 4.10
CA HIS A 114 19.88 5.63 3.05
C HIS A 114 18.59 5.48 2.23
N ALA A 115 17.53 6.23 2.56
CA ALA A 115 16.52 6.54 1.54
C ALA A 115 17.20 7.42 0.48
N PRO A 116 16.70 7.45 -0.77
CA PRO A 116 17.23 8.37 -1.78
C PRO A 116 17.39 9.78 -1.19
N LYS A 117 18.51 10.48 -1.47
CA LYS A 117 18.80 11.79 -0.84
C LYS A 117 17.57 12.72 -0.94
N GLY A 118 17.06 13.17 0.21
CA GLY A 118 15.87 14.02 0.30
C GLY A 118 14.58 13.33 0.76
N PHE A 119 14.59 12.02 1.01
CA PHE A 119 13.41 11.26 1.43
C PHE A 119 13.43 10.97 2.95
N THR A 120 12.69 11.73 3.74
CA THR A 120 12.22 11.31 5.08
C THR A 120 10.88 10.61 4.92
N THR A 121 10.86 9.42 4.32
CA THR A 121 9.61 8.68 4.09
C THR A 121 9.48 7.47 5.00
N ASN A 122 8.24 7.10 5.29
CA ASN A 122 7.89 5.91 6.07
C ASN A 122 8.00 4.62 5.24
N GLY A 123 7.74 4.72 3.94
CA GLY A 123 7.94 3.69 2.92
C GLY A 123 8.20 4.32 1.56
N TYR A 124 8.48 3.49 0.55
CA TYR A 124 8.47 3.91 -0.86
C TYR A 124 8.50 2.71 -1.82
N VAL A 125 8.08 2.95 -3.07
CA VAL A 125 8.39 2.12 -4.24
C VAL A 125 9.11 2.95 -5.30
N THR A 126 10.31 2.54 -5.71
CA THR A 126 11.04 3.25 -6.76
C THR A 126 10.42 2.96 -8.13
N SER A 127 10.14 4.02 -8.90
CA SER A 127 9.81 3.91 -10.33
C SER A 127 11.07 4.14 -11.18
N TYR A 128 11.31 3.25 -12.13
CA TYR A 128 12.43 3.33 -13.06
C TYR A 128 11.92 3.57 -14.48
N LEU A 129 12.23 4.74 -15.04
CA LEU A 129 11.81 5.12 -16.40
C LEU A 129 12.73 4.57 -17.49
N ASN A 130 13.96 4.15 -17.12
CA ASN A 130 14.91 3.58 -18.07
C ASN A 130 14.80 2.03 -18.08
N PRO A 131 14.45 1.42 -19.23
CA PRO A 131 14.34 -0.03 -19.37
C PRO A 131 15.68 -0.78 -19.22
N LYS A 132 16.82 -0.07 -19.34
CA LYS A 132 18.17 -0.66 -19.24
C LYS A 132 18.64 -0.89 -17.80
N ASP A 133 17.99 -0.29 -16.81
CA ASP A 133 18.41 -0.47 -15.43
C ASP A 133 17.98 -1.87 -14.92
N ASN A 134 18.85 -2.53 -14.15
CA ASN A 134 18.76 -3.94 -13.71
C ASN A 134 17.33 -4.46 -13.41
N GLN A 135 16.85 -5.38 -14.23
CA GLN A 135 15.45 -5.83 -14.30
C GLN A 135 15.04 -6.90 -13.26
N LYS A 136 15.99 -7.50 -12.53
CA LYS A 136 15.77 -8.78 -11.79
C LYS A 136 14.71 -8.78 -10.67
N HIS A 137 14.15 -7.63 -10.27
CA HIS A 137 13.11 -7.52 -9.23
C HIS A 137 12.03 -6.49 -9.56
N ARG A 138 11.81 -6.22 -10.85
CA ARG A 138 10.90 -5.18 -11.29
C ARG A 138 9.59 -5.74 -11.86
N THR A 139 8.51 -5.04 -11.59
CA THR A 139 7.21 -5.26 -12.25
C THR A 139 7.05 -4.19 -13.33
N ALA A 140 6.51 -4.54 -14.50
CA ALA A 140 6.09 -3.55 -15.47
C ALA A 140 4.96 -2.70 -14.87
N GLY A 141 4.95 -1.39 -15.17
CA GLY A 141 3.90 -0.50 -14.69
C GLY A 141 3.99 0.87 -15.34
N VAL A 142 3.31 1.82 -14.72
CA VAL A 142 3.20 3.20 -15.17
C VAL A 142 3.61 4.13 -14.03
N TRP A 143 4.43 5.12 -14.35
CA TRP A 143 4.61 6.27 -13.48
C TRP A 143 3.62 7.35 -13.89
N THR A 144 2.76 7.75 -12.97
CA THR A 144 1.77 8.81 -13.19
C THR A 144 2.30 10.10 -12.57
N ASP A 145 2.38 11.16 -13.36
CA ASP A 145 2.68 12.49 -12.87
C ASP A 145 1.46 13.03 -12.09
N PRO A 146 1.57 13.27 -10.78
CA PRO A 146 0.43 13.72 -9.98
C PRO A 146 -0.06 15.14 -10.32
N SER A 147 0.75 15.94 -11.04
CA SER A 147 0.37 17.29 -11.46
C SER A 147 -0.38 17.34 -12.78
N THR A 148 -0.05 16.42 -13.71
CA THR A 148 -0.64 16.40 -15.07
C THR A 148 -1.54 15.20 -15.31
N MET A 149 -1.53 14.20 -14.41
CA MET A 149 -2.19 12.90 -14.55
C MET A 149 -1.74 12.12 -15.79
N VAL A 150 -0.58 12.47 -16.37
CA VAL A 150 -0.02 11.78 -17.54
C VAL A 150 0.79 10.56 -17.09
N GLY A 151 0.45 9.39 -17.64
CA GLY A 151 1.17 8.15 -17.44
C GLY A 151 2.39 7.99 -18.36
N LYS A 152 3.49 7.46 -17.83
CA LYS A 152 4.67 7.02 -18.60
C LYS A 152 5.01 5.58 -18.27
N ASN A 153 5.34 4.79 -19.29
CA ASN A 153 5.82 3.42 -19.09
C ASN A 153 7.03 3.42 -18.13
N ALA A 154 6.95 2.60 -17.10
CA ALA A 154 7.93 2.52 -16.05
C ALA A 154 8.09 1.06 -15.59
N PHE A 155 9.08 0.85 -14.74
CA PHE A 155 9.24 -0.37 -13.98
C PHE A 155 9.19 -0.06 -12.49
N LYS A 156 8.43 -0.84 -11.72
CA LYS A 156 8.28 -0.67 -10.28
C LYS A 156 9.26 -1.56 -9.53
N GLY A 157 9.99 -0.98 -8.58
CA GLY A 157 10.96 -1.65 -7.72
C GLY A 157 10.33 -2.51 -6.63
N ASP A 158 11.12 -2.86 -5.61
CA ASP A 158 10.62 -3.53 -4.41
C ASP A 158 9.83 -2.56 -3.51
N ILE A 159 9.05 -3.10 -2.57
CA ILE A 159 8.42 -2.32 -1.52
C ILE A 159 9.49 -2.01 -0.47
N HIS A 160 9.60 -0.76 -0.03
CA HIS A 160 10.51 -0.35 1.03
C HIS A 160 9.73 0.15 2.24
N MET A 161 10.16 -0.21 3.45
CA MET A 161 9.60 0.26 4.72
C MET A 161 10.71 0.66 5.70
N GLY A 162 10.56 1.81 6.35
CA GLY A 162 11.53 2.31 7.31
C GLY A 162 11.50 1.53 8.63
N ILE A 163 12.65 1.13 9.16
CA ILE A 163 12.71 0.36 10.42
C ILE A 163 12.09 1.11 11.61
N SER A 164 12.25 2.44 11.66
CA SER A 164 11.69 3.29 12.71
C SER A 164 10.17 3.27 12.68
N THR A 165 9.59 3.28 11.48
CA THR A 165 8.15 3.17 11.26
C THR A 165 7.66 1.80 11.72
N VAL A 166 8.29 0.73 11.23
CA VAL A 166 7.91 -0.65 11.57
C VAL A 166 7.93 -0.87 13.09
N LYS A 167 8.95 -0.38 13.79
CA LYS A 167 9.08 -0.55 15.25
C LYS A 167 8.16 0.38 16.05
N GLY A 168 8.05 1.64 15.63
CA GLY A 168 7.38 2.69 16.38
C GLY A 168 5.87 2.74 16.22
N GLN A 169 5.34 2.10 15.18
CA GLN A 169 3.93 2.17 14.83
C GLN A 169 3.14 0.91 15.20
N SER A 170 1.82 1.08 15.25
CA SER A 170 0.89 -0.04 15.42
C SER A 170 0.95 -0.98 14.21
N ASP A 171 0.52 -2.23 14.39
CA ASP A 171 0.43 -3.21 13.30
C ASP A 171 -0.54 -2.71 12.22
N LEU A 172 -1.56 -1.96 12.63
CA LEU A 172 -2.56 -1.38 11.75
C LEU A 172 -1.99 -0.26 10.87
N THR A 173 -1.21 0.65 11.46
CA THR A 173 -0.50 1.70 10.72
C THR A 173 0.49 1.08 9.73
N ASN A 174 1.21 0.05 10.16
CA ASN A 174 2.14 -0.68 9.29
C ASN A 174 1.42 -1.45 8.18
N ALA A 175 0.24 -2.02 8.45
CA ALA A 175 -0.59 -2.68 7.44
C ALA A 175 -1.09 -1.68 6.38
N SER A 176 -1.56 -0.52 6.82
CA SER A 176 -1.98 0.57 5.93
C SER A 176 -0.81 1.03 5.05
N LEU A 177 0.37 1.30 5.63
CA LEU A 177 1.57 1.63 4.86
C LEU A 177 1.96 0.51 3.88
N PHE A 178 1.88 -0.75 4.30
CA PHE A 178 2.17 -1.87 3.41
C PHE A 178 1.24 -1.92 2.20
N ILE A 179 -0.07 -1.74 2.38
CA ILE A 179 -1.03 -1.67 1.26
C ILE A 179 -0.74 -0.45 0.39
N HIS A 180 -0.48 0.72 0.99
CA HIS A 180 -0.14 1.95 0.29
C HIS A 180 1.00 1.70 -0.72
N GLU A 181 2.13 1.17 -0.25
CA GLU A 181 3.26 0.86 -1.11
C GLU A 181 2.97 -0.26 -2.11
N ALA A 182 2.18 -1.28 -1.72
CA ALA A 182 1.80 -2.35 -2.62
C ALA A 182 0.97 -1.83 -3.81
N THR A 183 0.06 -0.88 -3.58
CA THR A 183 -0.75 -0.29 -4.66
C THR A 183 0.13 0.48 -5.66
N HIS A 184 1.16 1.19 -5.19
CA HIS A 184 2.13 1.83 -6.10
C HIS A 184 2.86 0.83 -6.99
N LYS A 185 3.20 -0.34 -6.44
CA LYS A 185 3.97 -1.37 -7.14
C LYS A 185 3.13 -2.15 -8.16
N PHE A 186 1.90 -2.49 -7.79
CA PHE A 186 1.11 -3.48 -8.54
C PHE A 186 -0.09 -2.89 -9.28
N ALA A 187 -0.50 -1.67 -8.93
CA ALA A 187 -1.66 -1.01 -9.51
C ALA A 187 -1.40 0.46 -9.90
N ASP A 188 -0.13 0.89 -9.90
CA ASP A 188 0.30 2.20 -10.39
C ASP A 188 -0.42 3.42 -9.79
N THR A 189 -0.86 3.31 -8.53
CA THR A 189 -1.39 4.45 -7.78
C THR A 189 -0.32 5.53 -7.58
N ALA A 190 -0.75 6.74 -7.24
CA ALA A 190 0.08 7.92 -7.05
C ALA A 190 -0.09 8.52 -5.65
N ASP A 191 0.87 9.38 -5.29
CA ASP A 191 0.82 10.22 -4.09
C ASP A 191 0.46 11.66 -4.47
N PHE A 192 -0.61 12.19 -3.88
CA PHE A 192 -1.06 13.57 -4.09
C PHE A 192 -0.60 14.52 -2.97
N GLY A 193 0.59 14.25 -2.41
CA GLY A 193 1.17 15.03 -1.31
C GLY A 193 0.26 15.10 -0.08
N GLU A 194 0.28 16.23 0.65
CA GLU A 194 -0.53 16.42 1.85
C GLU A 194 -2.05 16.34 1.62
N GLN A 195 -2.51 16.49 0.37
CA GLN A 195 -3.92 16.30 0.04
C GLN A 195 -4.29 14.81 -0.08
N GLY A 196 -3.34 13.97 -0.48
CA GLY A 196 -3.51 12.52 -0.59
C GLY A 196 -3.27 11.78 0.72
N TYR A 197 -2.42 12.29 1.61
CA TYR A 197 -2.14 11.65 2.90
C TYR A 197 -3.20 11.94 3.96
N THR A 198 -3.43 10.97 4.86
CA THR A 198 -4.37 11.11 5.97
C THR A 198 -3.68 11.20 7.34
N THR A 199 -4.40 11.75 8.33
CA THR A 199 -4.04 11.67 9.75
C THR A 199 -4.31 10.27 10.30
N ASP A 200 -3.94 10.00 11.55
CA ASP A 200 -4.24 8.72 12.20
C ASP A 200 -5.75 8.45 12.29
N GLN A 201 -6.57 9.50 12.38
CA GLN A 201 -8.04 9.41 12.39
C GLN A 201 -8.66 9.20 10.99
N GLY A 202 -7.82 9.10 9.95
CA GLY A 202 -8.25 8.88 8.56
C GLY A 202 -8.86 10.12 7.90
N SER A 203 -8.56 11.33 8.36
CA SER A 203 -8.92 12.57 7.65
C SER A 203 -7.77 12.99 6.75
N PHE A 204 -8.04 13.43 5.51
CA PHE A 204 -6.99 14.00 4.66
C PHE A 204 -6.33 15.21 5.34
N ARG A 205 -4.99 15.28 5.30
CA ARG A 205 -4.21 16.29 6.03
C ARG A 205 -4.40 17.69 5.47
N LYS A 206 -4.71 17.81 4.18
CA LYS A 206 -5.02 19.06 3.50
C LYS A 206 -6.24 18.91 2.59
N PRO A 207 -7.15 19.89 2.52
CA PRO A 207 -8.25 19.85 1.57
C PRO A 207 -7.78 20.00 0.11
N GLY A 208 -8.62 19.55 -0.83
CA GLY A 208 -8.46 19.81 -2.26
C GLY A 208 -8.20 18.59 -3.14
N LEU A 209 -8.10 17.39 -2.55
CA LEU A 209 -8.08 16.14 -3.32
C LEU A 209 -9.41 15.98 -4.09
N GLN A 210 -9.34 15.75 -5.39
CA GLN A 210 -10.52 15.53 -6.22
C GLN A 210 -10.90 14.03 -6.25
N PRO A 211 -12.18 13.67 -6.51
CA PRO A 211 -12.60 12.27 -6.58
C PRO A 211 -11.78 11.41 -7.57
N ALA A 212 -11.48 11.94 -8.76
CA ALA A 212 -10.64 11.27 -9.74
C ALA A 212 -9.19 11.07 -9.25
N GLN A 213 -8.66 11.98 -8.42
CA GLN A 213 -7.35 11.81 -7.79
C GLN A 213 -7.43 10.79 -6.66
N ALA A 214 -8.51 10.77 -5.87
CA ALA A 214 -8.72 9.82 -4.80
C ALA A 214 -8.81 8.37 -5.31
N LEU A 215 -9.42 8.15 -6.48
CA LEU A 215 -9.40 6.86 -7.20
C LEU A 215 -8.01 6.46 -7.75
N MET A 216 -7.04 7.37 -7.73
CA MET A 216 -5.65 7.08 -8.10
C MET A 216 -4.70 7.15 -6.90
N ASN A 217 -5.20 7.47 -5.70
CA ASN A 217 -4.39 7.81 -4.54
C ASN A 217 -4.08 6.56 -3.69
N ALA A 218 -2.80 6.24 -3.48
CA ALA A 218 -2.40 5.04 -2.74
C ALA A 218 -2.95 4.99 -1.31
N GLU A 219 -2.96 6.14 -0.62
CA GLU A 219 -3.50 6.25 0.74
C GLU A 219 -5.00 5.95 0.80
N SER A 220 -5.77 6.35 -0.21
CA SER A 220 -7.21 6.11 -0.28
C SER A 220 -7.51 4.61 -0.25
N TYR A 221 -6.79 3.83 -1.06
CA TYR A 221 -6.92 2.37 -1.09
C TYR A 221 -6.48 1.71 0.22
N ALA A 222 -5.35 2.15 0.78
CA ALA A 222 -4.83 1.63 2.03
C ALA A 222 -5.81 1.82 3.19
N ARG A 223 -6.36 3.02 3.32
CA ARG A 223 -7.30 3.36 4.39
C ARG A 223 -8.66 2.70 4.16
N PHE A 224 -9.16 2.70 2.93
CA PHE A 224 -10.39 2.03 2.57
C PHE A 224 -10.35 0.54 2.91
N ALA A 225 -9.35 -0.20 2.41
CA ALA A 225 -9.26 -1.64 2.62
C ALA A 225 -9.23 -2.00 4.10
N ILE A 226 -8.39 -1.31 4.89
CA ILE A 226 -8.27 -1.53 6.33
C ILE A 226 -9.57 -1.20 7.06
N HIS A 227 -10.12 -0.01 6.86
CA HIS A 227 -11.26 0.44 7.64
C HIS A 227 -12.54 -0.33 7.27
N PHE A 228 -12.74 -0.64 5.99
CA PHE A 228 -13.84 -1.48 5.54
C PHE A 228 -13.76 -2.86 6.19
N HIS A 229 -12.62 -3.55 6.08
CA HIS A 229 -12.40 -4.85 6.71
C HIS A 229 -12.68 -4.86 8.21
N ARG A 230 -12.30 -3.80 8.93
CA ARG A 230 -12.54 -3.68 10.36
C ARG A 230 -14.00 -3.36 10.68
N GLY A 231 -14.65 -2.54 9.86
CA GLY A 231 -16.09 -2.27 9.93
C GLY A 231 -16.92 -3.54 9.78
N GLU A 232 -16.59 -4.38 8.80
CA GLU A 232 -17.25 -5.68 8.58
C GLU A 232 -17.10 -6.65 9.75
N LYS A 233 -16.04 -6.49 10.56
CA LYS A 233 -15.77 -7.30 11.75
C LYS A 233 -16.23 -6.65 13.05
N GLY A 234 -16.85 -5.46 13.01
CA GLY A 234 -17.23 -4.70 14.21
C GLY A 234 -16.05 -4.27 15.07
N MET A 235 -14.85 -4.13 14.48
CA MET A 235 -13.61 -3.79 15.19
C MET A 235 -13.35 -2.28 15.19
N LYS A 236 -12.70 -1.77 16.24
CA LYS A 236 -12.28 -0.36 16.31
C LYS A 236 -11.34 -0.01 15.17
N GLN A 237 -11.49 1.16 14.58
CA GLN A 237 -10.67 1.56 13.43
C GLN A 237 -9.23 1.94 13.81
N TRP A 238 -8.95 2.30 15.08
CA TRP A 238 -7.63 2.60 15.66
C TRP A 238 -7.64 2.30 17.17
#